data_AF-A0A661F5P3-F1
#
_entry.id   AF-A0A661F5P3-F1
#
_cell.length_a   1.000
_cell.length_b   1.000
_cell.length_c   1.000
_cell.angle_alpha   90.00
_cell.angle_beta   90.00
_cell.angle_gamma   90.00
#
_symmetry.space_group_name_H-M   'P 1'
#
loop_
_entity.id
_entity.type
_entity.pdbx_description
1 polymer ?
#
loop_
_entity_poly.entity_id
_entity_poly.type
_entity_poly.pdbx_seq_one_letter_code
_entity_poly.pdbx_strand_id
1 'polypeptide(L)' 'MHLLLRYLCLSCCLLLMACTPNIRPWERGILAKPHMATGSNAIEAALRQHMLVSKEASSGGHNAGGGGCGCN' A
#
# COMPACT_ATOMS: atom_id res chain seq x y z
N MET A 1 20.91 -10.21 33.52
CA MET A 1 21.22 -9.27 32.40
C MET A 1 20.50 -9.66 31.11
N HIS A 2 20.71 -10.85 30.55
CA HIS A 2 20.02 -11.29 29.32
C HIS A 2 18.49 -11.38 29.42
N LEU A 3 17.96 -11.77 30.59
CA LEU A 3 16.50 -11.87 30.78
C LEU A 3 15.81 -10.49 30.77
N LEU A 4 16.43 -9.49 31.42
CA LEU A 4 15.94 -8.10 31.42
C LEU A 4 15.99 -7.48 30.02
N LEU A 5 17.04 -7.76 29.25
CA LEU A 5 17.15 -7.30 27.86
C LEU A 5 16.04 -7.90 26.99
N ARG A 6 15.70 -9.18 27.19
CA ARG A 6 14.59 -9.84 26.47
C ARG A 6 13.23 -9.21 26.80
N TYR A 7 12.96 -8.93 28.08
CA TYR A 7 11.72 -8.25 28.49
C TYR A 7 11.63 -6.81 27.95
N LEU A 8 12.75 -6.08 27.90
CA LEU A 8 12.80 -4.75 27.32
C LEU A 8 12.52 -4.76 25.82
N CYS A 9 13.09 -5.71 25.07
CA CYS A 9 12.80 -5.88 23.65
C CYS A 9 11.34 -6.24 23.39
N LEU A 10 10.75 -7.16 24.18
CA LEU A 10 9.34 -7.54 24.05
C LEU A 10 8.39 -6.37 24.31
N SER A 11 8.67 -5.58 25.35
CA SER A 11 7.91 -4.35 25.65
C SER A 11 7.99 -3.33 24.51
N CYS A 12 9.18 -3.13 23.95
CA CYS A 12 9.41 -2.23 22.81
C CYS A 12 8.59 -2.65 21.57
N CYS A 13 8.63 -3.93 21.21
CA CYS A 13 7.85 -4.47 20.09
C CYS A 13 6.33 -4.24 20.24
N LEU A 14 5.81 -4.31 21.48
CA LEU A 14 4.39 -4.13 21.75
C LEU A 14 3.94 -2.66 21.52
N LEU A 15 4.81 -1.69 21.80
CA LEU A 15 4.53 -0.26 21.59
C LEU A 15 4.46 0.13 20.11
N LEU A 16 5.11 -0.62 19.22
CA LEU A 16 5.11 -0.37 17.78
C LEU A 16 3.80 -0.75 17.08
N MET A 17 2.91 -1.51 17.74
CA MET A 17 1.65 -1.99 17.15
C MET A 17 0.50 -0.96 17.20
N ALA A 18 0.75 0.26 17.69
CA ALA A 18 -0.29 1.23 18.05
C ALA A 18 -0.82 2.12 16.91
N CYS A 19 -0.59 1.80 15.63
CA CYS A 19 -1.07 2.66 14.54
C CYS A 19 -1.67 1.86 13.37
N THR A 20 -2.90 1.39 13.54
CA THR A 20 -3.76 1.06 12.40
C THR A 20 -5.04 1.91 12.49
N PRO A 21 -5.18 2.98 11.68
CA PRO A 21 -6.48 3.58 11.52
C PRO A 21 -7.41 2.54 10.89
N ASN A 22 -8.54 2.25 11.54
CA ASN A 22 -9.54 1.29 11.08
C ASN A 22 -10.29 1.90 9.88
N ILE A 23 -9.60 2.01 8.75
CA ILE A 23 -10.12 2.59 7.50
C ILE A 23 -10.78 1.46 6.73
N ARG A 24 -12.09 1.59 6.51
CA ARG A 24 -12.85 0.60 5.76
C ARG A 24 -12.42 0.66 4.29
N PRO A 25 -12.41 -0.46 3.55
CA PRO A 25 -11.83 -0.51 2.20
C PRO A 25 -12.36 0.55 1.22
N TRP A 26 -13.64 0.95 1.35
CA TRP A 26 -14.31 1.96 0.52
C TRP A 26 -13.99 3.41 0.94
N GLU A 27 -13.52 3.64 2.16
CA GLU A 27 -13.16 4.99 2.65
C GLU A 27 -11.86 5.48 2.00
N ARG A 28 -11.00 4.57 1.53
CA ARG A 28 -9.74 4.90 0.85
C ARG A 28 -9.93 5.80 -0.37
N GLY A 29 -11.03 5.63 -1.12
CA GLY A 29 -11.33 6.48 -2.28
C GLY A 29 -11.66 7.93 -1.92
N ILE A 30 -12.19 8.17 -0.71
CA ILE A 30 -12.56 9.50 -0.22
C ILE A 30 -11.39 10.16 0.53
N LEU A 31 -10.57 9.36 1.22
CA LEU A 31 -9.40 9.85 1.96
C LEU A 31 -8.21 10.17 1.05
N ALA A 32 -8.12 9.54 -0.13
CA ALA A 32 -7.06 9.80 -1.10
C ALA A 32 -7.26 11.18 -1.75
N LYS A 33 -6.47 12.17 -1.32
CA LYS A 33 -6.49 13.52 -1.92
C LYS A 33 -5.75 13.50 -3.26
N PRO A 34 -6.09 14.37 -4.22
CA PRO A 34 -5.43 14.41 -5.54
C PRO A 34 -3.90 14.55 -5.49
N HIS A 35 -3.35 15.27 -4.50
CA HIS A 35 -1.91 15.45 -4.33
C HIS A 35 -1.18 14.23 -3.75
N MET A 36 -1.91 13.20 -3.31
CA MET A 36 -1.34 11.94 -2.82
C MET A 36 -1.11 10.93 -3.96
N ALA A 37 -1.48 11.29 -5.20
CA ALA A 37 -1.23 10.45 -6.37
C ALA A 37 0.29 10.30 -6.60
N THR A 38 0.74 9.07 -6.83
CA THR A 38 2.16 8.71 -7.04
C THR A 38 2.71 9.11 -8.41
N GLY A 39 1.89 9.74 -9.26
CA GLY A 39 2.28 10.24 -10.58
C GLY A 39 1.55 11.53 -10.92
N SER A 40 2.23 12.42 -11.64
CA SER A 40 1.71 13.74 -12.03
C SER A 40 0.79 13.70 -13.25
N ASN A 41 0.88 12.66 -14.08
CA ASN A 41 0.13 12.53 -15.32
C ASN A 41 -0.54 11.15 -15.44
N ALA A 42 -1.87 11.14 -15.51
CA ALA A 42 -2.66 9.93 -15.62
C ALA A 42 -2.44 9.16 -16.94
N ILE A 43 -2.20 9.87 -18.04
CA ILE A 43 -1.98 9.27 -19.37
C ILE A 43 -0.64 8.54 -19.41
N GLU A 44 0.40 9.17 -18.88
CA GLU A 44 1.73 8.57 -18.79
C GLU A 44 1.73 7.32 -17.89
N ALA A 45 1.02 7.38 -16.77
CA ALA A 45 0.84 6.24 -15.88
C ALA A 45 0.12 5.08 -16.58
N ALA A 46 -0.98 5.34 -17.29
CA ALA A 46 -1.70 4.33 -18.05
C ALA A 46 -0.81 3.68 -19.12
N LEU A 47 -0.07 4.48 -19.90
CA LEU A 47 0.83 3.98 -20.92
C LEU A 47 1.94 3.08 -20.35
N ARG A 48 2.55 3.48 -19.23
CA ARG A 48 3.54 2.64 -18.53
C ARG A 48 2.95 1.32 -18.08
N GLN A 49 1.74 1.31 -17.56
CA GLN A 49 1.09 0.04 -17.18
C GLN A 49 0.79 -0.84 -18.36
N HIS A 50 0.32 -0.28 -19.48
CA HIS A 50 0.12 -1.06 -20.69
C HIS A 50 1.42 -1.74 -21.13
N MET A 51 2.54 -1.01 -21.13
CA MET A 51 3.85 -1.59 -21.44
C MET A 51 4.25 -2.68 -20.45
N LEU A 52 4.11 -2.44 -19.14
CA LEU A 52 4.49 -3.38 -18.09
C LEU A 52 3.65 -4.66 -18.13
N VAL A 53 2.34 -4.56 -18.31
CA VAL A 53 1.45 -5.73 -18.46
C VAL A 53 1.79 -6.50 -19.73
N SER A 54 2.09 -5.82 -20.85
CA SER A 54 2.50 -6.47 -22.09
C SER A 54 3.86 -7.17 -21.99
N LYS A 55 4.78 -6.62 -21.20
CA LYS A 55 6.15 -7.14 -21.10
C LYS A 55 6.28 -8.25 -20.06
N GLU A 56 5.60 -8.11 -18.94
CA GLU A 56 5.81 -8.93 -17.74
C GLU A 56 4.62 -9.82 -17.41
N ALA A 57 3.52 -9.74 -18.19
CA ALA A 57 2.26 -10.43 -17.93
C ALA A 57 1.78 -10.28 -16.46
N SER A 58 2.18 -9.19 -15.81
CA SER A 58 1.92 -8.95 -14.40
C SER A 58 0.44 -8.61 -14.21
N SER A 59 -0.35 -9.62 -13.86
CA SER A 59 -1.75 -9.47 -13.53
C SER A 59 -1.88 -8.93 -12.10
N GLY A 60 -1.78 -7.60 -11.92
CA GLY A 60 -2.22 -6.95 -10.69
C GLY A 60 -1.48 -5.67 -10.29
N GLY A 61 -2.22 -4.55 -10.28
CA GLY A 61 -2.22 -3.59 -9.17
C GLY A 61 -1.04 -2.64 -9.00
N HIS A 62 -0.72 -1.80 -9.99
CA HIS A 62 0.16 -0.64 -9.82
C HIS A 62 -0.41 0.50 -8.93
N ASN A 63 -1.66 0.38 -8.49
CA ASN A 63 -2.34 1.40 -7.70
C ASN A 63 -2.67 0.85 -6.31
N ALA A 64 -2.29 1.60 -5.26
CA ALA A 64 -2.53 1.26 -3.85
C ALA A 64 -4.02 1.18 -3.46
N GLY A 65 -4.94 1.44 -4.40
CA GLY A 65 -6.38 1.26 -4.30
C GLY A 65 -6.86 -0.19 -4.41
N GLY A 66 -6.00 -1.17 -4.68
CA GLY A 66 -6.37 -2.59 -4.62
C GLY A 66 -7.08 -3.15 -5.86
N GLY A 67 -6.91 -4.46 -6.06
CA GLY A 67 -7.64 -5.24 -7.06
C GLY A 67 -6.75 -5.90 -8.12
N GLY A 68 -5.87 -6.81 -7.72
CA GLY A 68 -5.19 -7.73 -8.64
C GLY A 68 -6.11 -8.84 -9.18
N CYS A 69 -7.27 -8.48 -9.71
CA CYS A 69 -8.23 -9.42 -10.31
C CYS A 69 -8.77 -8.95 -11.68
N GLY A 70 -8.31 -7.81 -12.23
CA GLY A 70 -8.46 -7.50 -13.66
C GLY A 70 -9.88 -7.35 -14.22
N CYS A 71 -10.95 -7.40 -13.43
CA CYS A 71 -12.33 -7.25 -13.90
C CYS A 71 -12.85 -5.84 -13.54
N ASN A 72 -13.06 -4.99 -14.56
CA ASN A 72 -14.08 -3.94 -14.50
C ASN A 72 -15.46 -4.56 -14.69
#